data_AF-A0AB74I5K9-F1
#
_entry.id   AF-A0AB74I5K9-F1
#
_cell.length_a   1.000
_cell.length_b   1.000
_cell.length_c   1.000
_cell.angle_alpha   90.00
_cell.angle_beta   90.00
_cell.angle_gamma   90.00
#
_symmetry.space_group_name_H-M   'P 1'
#
loop_
_entity.id
_entity.type
_entity.pdbx_description
1 polymer ?
#
loop_
_entity_poly.entity_id
_entity_poly.type
_entity_poly.pdbx_seq_one_letter_code
_entity_poly.pdbx_strand_id
1 'polypeptide(L)'
;MKREGMFLVFTNDPDKKFKEISLKLEDEGKTDWLFPNPMPFGLEPVMTLQWVRARFGLPMIYVDAKVVMTLYRGVKEFYPLLAPDQNIVASFSYNKDFFVESVTFYPLERAKEIQVALEKKRLGGK
;
A
#
# COMPACT_ATOMS: atom_id res chain seq x y z
N MET A 1 16.42 -13.58 -6.51
CA MET A 1 16.38 -12.43 -5.58
C MET A 1 15.27 -12.68 -4.59
N LYS A 2 15.52 -12.56 -3.28
CA LYS A 2 14.45 -12.69 -2.27
C LYS A 2 13.38 -11.64 -2.57
N ARG A 3 12.14 -12.07 -2.83
CA ARG A 3 11.03 -11.21 -3.23
C ARG A 3 10.30 -10.60 -2.02
N GLU A 4 10.97 -10.59 -0.88
CA GLU A 4 10.43 -10.30 0.45
C GLU A 4 11.36 -9.27 1.11
N GLY A 5 10.81 -8.25 1.77
CA GLY A 5 11.62 -7.26 2.48
C GLY A 5 10.99 -5.88 2.62
N MET A 6 11.78 -4.99 3.23
CA MET A 6 11.49 -3.57 3.39
C MET A 6 12.22 -2.78 2.31
N PHE A 7 11.49 -1.96 1.58
CA PHE A 7 12.02 -1.07 0.56
C PHE A 7 11.90 0.37 1.02
N LEU A 8 13.02 1.09 1.01
CA LEU A 8 13.07 2.52 1.26
C LEU A 8 13.20 3.23 -0.08
N VAL A 9 12.29 4.15 -0.36
CA VAL A 9 12.29 4.90 -1.61
C VAL A 9 12.64 6.35 -1.32
N PHE A 10 13.58 6.88 -2.10
CA PHE A 10 14.06 8.25 -2.02
C PHE A 10 13.87 8.95 -3.36
N THR A 11 13.75 10.28 -3.34
CA THR A 11 13.85 11.08 -4.56
C THR A 11 15.26 10.97 -5.13
N ASN A 12 15.36 10.94 -6.45
CA ASN A 12 16.65 10.93 -7.12
C ASN A 12 17.14 12.36 -7.38
N ASP A 13 17.25 13.15 -6.31
CA ASP A 13 17.83 14.49 -6.29
C ASP A 13 19.08 14.52 -5.38
N PRO A 14 19.86 15.62 -5.35
CA PRO A 14 21.05 15.71 -4.49
C PRO A 14 20.74 15.56 -2.99
N ASP A 15 19.55 15.98 -2.57
CA ASP A 15 19.11 15.95 -1.16
C ASP A 15 18.63 14.55 -0.72
N LYS A 16 18.37 13.64 -1.67
CA LYS A 16 17.88 12.27 -1.44
C LYS A 16 16.72 12.23 -0.44
N LYS A 17 15.71 13.06 -0.68
CA LYS A 17 14.57 13.18 0.23
C LYS A 17 13.80 11.86 0.32
N PHE A 18 13.53 11.44 1.55
CA PHE A 18 12.76 10.22 1.82
C PHE A 18 11.32 10.38 1.32
N LYS A 19 10.78 9.33 0.69
CA LYS A 19 9.47 9.37 0.03
C LYS A 19 8.45 8.39 0.61
N GLU A 20 8.83 7.12 0.75
CA GLU A 20 7.94 6.04 1.20
C GLU A 20 8.71 4.81 1.68
N ILE A 21 8.09 4.04 2.58
CA ILE A 21 8.53 2.70 2.99
C ILE A 21 7.53 1.69 2.46
N SER A 22 7.97 0.66 1.74
CA SER A 22 7.11 -0.46 1.34
C SER A 22 7.55 -1.76 2.00
N LEU A 23 6.60 -2.47 2.59
CA LEU A 23 6.74 -3.84 3.07
C LEU A 23 6.05 -4.78 2.07
N LYS A 24 6.78 -5.77 1.57
CA LYS A 24 6.20 -6.83 0.74
C LYS A 24 5.86 -8.04 1.62
N LEU A 25 4.58 -8.39 1.65
CA LEU A 25 3.97 -9.40 2.52
C LEU A 25 3.56 -10.69 1.80
N GLU A 26 3.75 -10.78 0.48
CA GLU A 26 3.48 -12.01 -0.25
C GLU A 26 4.53 -12.20 -1.33
N ASP A 27 4.95 -13.44 -1.54
CA ASP A 27 5.67 -13.86 -2.74
C ASP A 27 4.72 -14.71 -3.58
N GLU A 28 4.43 -14.30 -4.82
CA GLU A 28 3.57 -15.03 -5.76
C GLU A 28 3.96 -16.52 -5.95
N GLY A 29 5.18 -16.91 -5.57
CA GLY A 29 5.66 -18.30 -5.60
C GLY A 29 5.49 -19.11 -4.31
N LYS A 30 4.96 -18.54 -3.21
CA LYS A 30 4.84 -19.20 -1.90
C LYS A 30 3.54 -18.84 -1.20
N THR A 31 2.70 -19.83 -0.95
CA THR A 31 1.35 -19.65 -0.37
C THR A 31 1.31 -19.76 1.16
N ASP A 32 2.37 -20.29 1.79
CA ASP A 32 2.50 -20.48 3.24
C ASP A 32 3.40 -19.42 3.90
N TRP A 33 3.72 -18.37 3.16
CA TRP A 33 4.67 -17.36 3.63
C TRP A 33 4.05 -16.48 4.72
N LEU A 34 4.81 -16.28 5.79
CA LEU A 34 4.49 -15.37 6.88
C LEU A 34 5.61 -14.36 7.04
N PHE A 35 5.26 -13.07 7.13
CA PHE A 35 6.26 -12.04 7.38
C PHE A 35 6.95 -12.32 8.73
N PRO A 36 8.29 -12.50 8.76
CA PRO A 36 8.97 -13.05 9.93
C PRO A 36 9.15 -12.04 11.07
N ASN A 37 8.84 -10.77 10.85
CA ASN A 37 9.03 -9.70 11.83
C ASN A 37 7.68 -9.21 12.37
N PRO A 38 7.65 -8.70 13.62
CA PRO A 38 6.48 -7.99 14.12
C PRO A 38 6.08 -6.85 13.18
N MET A 39 4.79 -6.77 12.92
CA MET A 39 4.24 -5.76 12.04
C MET A 39 4.12 -4.41 12.76
N PRO A 40 4.50 -3.29 12.11
CA PRO A 40 4.40 -1.97 12.71
C PRO A 40 2.94 -1.53 12.82
N PHE A 41 2.68 -0.52 13.66
CA PHE A 41 1.36 0.13 13.79
C PHE A 41 0.21 -0.81 14.17
N GLY A 42 0.53 -1.95 14.79
CA GLY A 42 -0.43 -2.98 15.18
C GLY A 42 -1.12 -3.68 14.01
N LEU A 43 -0.49 -3.66 12.82
CA LEU A 43 -0.93 -4.46 11.69
C LEU A 43 -0.71 -5.96 11.98
N GLU A 44 -1.41 -6.82 11.25
CA GLU A 44 -1.21 -8.27 11.34
C GLU A 44 -0.34 -8.78 10.18
N PRO A 45 0.43 -9.85 10.36
CA PRO A 45 1.26 -10.41 9.28
C PRO A 45 0.44 -10.93 8.09
N VAL A 46 -0.80 -11.36 8.34
CA VAL A 46 -1.76 -11.81 7.33
C VAL A 46 -3.03 -11.01 7.50
N MET A 47 -3.40 -10.24 6.49
CA MET A 47 -4.57 -9.36 6.53
C MET A 47 -5.40 -9.56 5.27
N THR A 48 -6.73 -9.60 5.45
CA THR A 48 -7.68 -9.55 4.34
C THR A 48 -8.21 -8.13 4.17
N LEU A 49 -8.77 -7.82 3.00
CA LEU A 49 -9.49 -6.56 2.76
C LEU A 49 -10.59 -6.32 3.81
N GLN A 50 -11.28 -7.38 4.26
CA GLN A 50 -12.29 -7.28 5.31
C GLN A 50 -11.69 -6.85 6.65
N TRP A 51 -10.55 -7.45 7.05
CA TRP A 51 -9.86 -7.08 8.27
C TRP A 51 -9.41 -5.61 8.23
N VAL A 52 -8.82 -5.17 7.11
CA VAL A 52 -8.35 -3.79 6.93
C VAL A 52 -9.51 -2.80 7.05
N ARG A 53 -10.63 -3.06 6.36
CA ARG A 53 -11.82 -2.20 6.44
C ARG A 53 -12.49 -2.22 7.81
N ALA A 54 -12.50 -3.36 8.50
CA ALA A 54 -13.02 -3.45 9.85
C ALA A 54 -12.20 -2.61 10.84
N ARG A 55 -10.87 -2.56 10.64
CA ARG A 55 -9.95 -1.80 11.50
C ARG A 55 -9.91 -0.30 11.19
N PHE A 56 -9.84 0.06 9.91
CA PHE A 56 -9.60 1.45 9.48
C PHE A 56 -10.85 2.15 8.91
N GLY A 57 -11.94 1.42 8.66
CA GLY A 57 -13.17 1.96 8.07
C GLY A 57 -13.09 2.06 6.55
N LEU A 58 -13.55 3.20 6.02
CA LEU A 58 -13.57 3.47 4.57
C LEU A 58 -12.25 4.12 4.11
N PRO A 59 -11.72 3.72 2.94
CA PRO A 59 -10.46 4.26 2.45
C PRO A 59 -10.62 5.70 1.98
N MET A 60 -9.58 6.52 2.19
CA MET A 60 -9.54 7.87 1.62
C MET A 60 -9.23 7.86 0.12
N ILE A 61 -8.50 6.85 -0.36
CA ILE A 61 -8.23 6.63 -1.77
C ILE A 61 -8.50 5.16 -2.07
N TYR A 62 -9.28 4.92 -3.12
CA TYR A 62 -9.57 3.59 -3.65
C TYR A 62 -9.17 3.55 -5.13
N VAL A 63 -8.40 2.52 -5.48
CA VAL A 63 -7.94 2.24 -6.85
C VAL A 63 -8.38 0.84 -7.24
N ASP A 64 -9.17 0.73 -8.31
CA ASP A 64 -9.62 -0.54 -8.84
C ASP A 64 -8.45 -1.41 -9.32
N ALA A 65 -8.66 -2.72 -9.22
CA ALA A 65 -7.76 -3.68 -9.83
C ALA A 65 -7.67 -3.43 -11.36
N LYS A 66 -6.48 -3.63 -11.91
CA LYS A 66 -6.24 -3.49 -13.35
C LYS A 66 -5.29 -4.56 -13.84
N VAL A 67 -5.64 -5.17 -14.97
CA VAL A 67 -4.71 -5.99 -15.74
C VAL A 67 -3.93 -5.08 -16.69
N VAL A 68 -2.60 -5.12 -16.60
CA VAL A 68 -1.71 -4.41 -17.51
C VAL A 68 -0.88 -5.46 -18.24
N MET A 69 -1.14 -5.61 -19.54
CA MET A 69 -0.62 -6.72 -20.35
C MET A 69 -1.03 -8.07 -19.74
N THR A 70 -0.09 -8.81 -19.14
CA THR A 70 -0.34 -10.10 -18.48
C THR A 70 -0.29 -10.02 -16.95
N LEU A 71 0.08 -8.87 -16.38
CA LEU A 71 0.24 -8.70 -14.94
C LEU A 71 -1.05 -8.18 -14.31
N TYR A 72 -1.56 -8.93 -13.34
CA TYR A 72 -2.66 -8.49 -12.49
C TYR A 72 -2.12 -7.52 -11.44
N ARG A 73 -2.70 -6.33 -11.35
CA ARG A 73 -2.51 -5.43 -10.21
C ARG A 73 -3.84 -5.39 -9.47
N GLY A 74 -3.87 -5.89 -8.25
CA GLY A 74 -5.10 -5.88 -7.49
C GLY A 74 -5.48 -4.50 -6.98
N VAL A 75 -6.54 -4.49 -6.19
CA VAL A 75 -7.08 -3.27 -5.58
C VAL A 75 -6.01 -2.60 -4.74
N LYS A 76 -6.05 -1.27 -4.66
CA LYS A 76 -5.30 -0.52 -3.64
C LYS A 76 -6.20 0.38 -2.82
N GLU A 77 -6.02 0.35 -1.52
CA GLU A 77 -6.74 1.19 -0.57
C GLU A 77 -5.78 1.95 0.33
N PHE A 78 -6.09 3.21 0.60
CA PHE A 78 -5.26 4.09 1.42
C PHE A 78 -6.03 4.54 2.65
N TYR A 79 -5.37 4.47 3.80
CA TYR A 79 -5.92 4.84 5.10
C TYR A 79 -4.92 5.66 5.89
N PRO A 80 -5.32 6.77 6.53
CA PRO A 80 -4.52 7.33 7.60
C PRO A 80 -4.38 6.30 8.71
N LEU A 81 -3.19 6.22 9.32
CA LEU A 81 -3.00 5.38 10.49
C LEU A 81 -3.85 5.88 11.67
N LEU A 82 -4.09 4.98 12.63
CA LEU A 82 -4.81 5.31 13.85
C LEU A 82 -3.95 6.24 14.73
N ALA A 83 -4.57 6.94 15.69
CA ALA A 83 -3.84 7.78 16.63
C ALA A 83 -2.77 6.97 17.38
N PRO A 84 -1.55 7.52 17.57
CA PRO A 84 -1.15 8.91 17.33
C PRO A 84 -0.57 9.20 15.93
N ASP A 85 -0.48 8.22 15.04
CA ASP A 85 0.34 8.27 13.82
C ASP A 85 -0.41 8.79 12.57
N GLN A 86 -1.45 9.61 12.76
CA GLN A 86 -2.37 10.04 11.69
C GLN A 86 -1.71 10.87 10.57
N ASN A 87 -0.46 11.30 10.76
CA ASN A 87 0.36 11.94 9.73
C ASN A 87 0.95 10.96 8.70
N ILE A 88 0.76 9.66 8.91
CA ILE A 88 1.20 8.58 8.02
C ILE A 88 -0.04 7.93 7.41
N VAL A 89 0.04 7.63 6.11
CA VAL A 89 -0.99 6.93 5.35
C VAL A 89 -0.44 5.59 4.90
N ALA A 90 -1.13 4.50 5.25
CA ALA A 90 -0.85 3.16 4.78
C ALA A 90 -1.65 2.88 3.51
N SER A 91 -0.97 2.44 2.46
CA SER A 91 -1.52 1.92 1.22
C SER A 91 -1.42 0.40 1.22
N PHE A 92 -2.56 -0.26 1.22
CA PHE A 92 -2.66 -1.72 1.12
C PHE A 92 -2.87 -2.07 -0.35
N SER A 93 -1.98 -2.89 -0.91
CA SER A 93 -2.20 -3.53 -2.20
C SER A 93 -2.67 -4.96 -1.94
N TYR A 94 -3.70 -5.38 -2.67
CA TYR A 94 -4.29 -6.70 -2.50
C TYR A 94 -3.96 -7.62 -3.67
N ASN A 95 -3.82 -8.91 -3.38
CA ASN A 95 -3.73 -9.94 -4.40
C ASN A 95 -5.14 -10.27 -4.96
N LYS A 96 -5.24 -11.30 -5.81
CA LYS A 96 -6.49 -11.72 -6.46
C LYS A 96 -7.53 -12.27 -5.48
N ASP A 97 -7.08 -12.77 -4.33
CA ASP A 97 -7.89 -13.38 -3.27
C ASP A 97 -8.20 -12.38 -2.14
N PHE A 98 -7.92 -11.10 -2.36
CA PHE A 98 -8.12 -10.00 -1.40
C PHE A 98 -7.31 -10.11 -0.10
N PHE A 99 -6.19 -10.82 -0.13
CA PHE A 99 -5.16 -10.73 0.90
C PHE A 99 -4.22 -9.57 0.59
N VAL A 100 -3.71 -8.92 1.64
CA VAL A 100 -2.73 -7.85 1.51
C VAL A 100 -1.40 -8.43 1.04
N GLU A 101 -1.01 -8.11 -0.20
CA GLU A 101 0.28 -8.53 -0.78
C GLU A 101 1.43 -7.61 -0.35
N SER A 102 1.12 -6.33 -0.10
CA SER A 102 2.09 -5.33 0.32
C SER A 102 1.43 -4.13 0.99
N VAL A 103 2.20 -3.48 1.87
CA VAL A 103 1.80 -2.25 2.56
C VAL A 103 2.85 -1.18 2.29
N THR A 104 2.43 0.01 1.84
CA THR A 104 3.32 1.15 1.65
C THR A 104 2.90 2.32 2.52
N PHE A 105 3.85 2.87 3.27
CA PHE A 105 3.65 4.01 4.15
C PHE A 105 4.12 5.29 3.48
N TYR A 106 3.21 6.26 3.42
CA TYR A 106 3.41 7.59 2.86
C TYR A 106 3.25 8.65 3.96
N PRO A 107 3.98 9.76 3.91
CA PRO A 107 3.55 10.98 4.57
C PRO A 107 2.15 11.39 4.08
N LEU A 108 1.31 11.95 4.96
CA LEU A 108 -0.05 12.38 4.63
C LEU A 108 -0.10 13.35 3.44
N GLU A 109 0.86 14.28 3.36
CA GLU A 109 0.98 15.22 2.24
C GLU A 109 1.18 14.48 0.91
N ARG A 110 2.05 13.48 0.90
CA ARG A 110 2.32 12.67 -0.29
C ARG A 110 1.09 11.87 -0.72
N ALA A 111 0.31 11.34 0.23
CA ALA A 111 -0.94 10.66 -0.08
C ALA A 111 -1.97 11.61 -0.71
N LYS A 112 -2.08 12.85 -0.22
CA LYS A 112 -2.95 13.88 -0.82
C LYS A 112 -2.53 14.22 -2.25
N GLU A 113 -1.24 14.33 -2.53
CA GLU A 113 -0.74 14.52 -3.91
C GLU A 113 -1.16 13.37 -4.84
N ILE A 114 -1.06 12.12 -4.35
CA ILE A 114 -1.49 10.93 -5.08
C ILE A 114 -2.99 10.99 -5.37
N GLN A 115 -3.82 11.37 -4.39
CA GLN A 115 -5.26 11.54 -4.56
C GLN A 115 -5.58 12.55 -5.67
N VAL A 116 -4.99 13.74 -5.61
CA VAL A 116 -5.21 14.80 -6.61
C VAL A 116 -4.77 14.34 -8.01
N ALA A 117 -3.64 13.64 -8.12
CA ALA A 117 -3.17 13.11 -9.40
C ALA A 117 -4.13 12.06 -9.99
N LEU A 118 -4.70 11.20 -9.15
CA LEU A 118 -5.70 10.21 -9.55
C LEU A 118 -7.01 10.86 -10.01
N GLU A 119 -7.50 11.87 -9.29
CA GLU A 119 -8.69 12.63 -9.65
C GLU A 119 -8.53 13.35 -11.00
N LYS A 120 -7.38 14.04 -11.21
CA LYS A 120 -7.06 14.67 -12.50
C LYS A 120 -7.08 13.66 -13.64
N LYS A 121 -6.53 12.46 -13.42
CA LYS A 121 -6.52 11.40 -14.44
C LYS A 121 -7.92 10.87 -14.74
N ARG A 122 -8.80 10.78 -13.75
CA ARG A 122 -10.21 10.39 -13.94
C ARG A 122 -10.99 11.44 -14.74
N LEU A 123 -10.71 12.72 -14.51
CA LEU A 123 -11.38 13.84 -15.18
C LEU A 123 -10.86 14.12 -16.59
N GLY A 124 -9.55 13.97 -16.83
CA GLY A 124 -8.91 14.20 -18.13
C GLY A 124 -9.00 13.01 -19.11
N GLY A 125 -9.67 11.92 -18.72
CA GLY A 125 -9.90 10.76 -19.57
C GLY A 125 -11.17 10.85 -20.45
N LYS A 126 -11.68 12.07 -20.70
CA LYS A 126 -12.73 12.35 -21.69
C LYS A 126 -12.11 12.85 -22.98
#